data_AF-A0A857GN85-F1
#
_entry.id   AF-A0A857GN85-F1
#
_cell.length_a   1.000
_cell.length_b   1.000
_cell.length_c   1.000
_cell.angle_alpha   90.00
_cell.angle_beta   90.00
_cell.angle_gamma   90.00
#
_symmetry.space_group_name_H-M   'P 1'
#
loop_
_entity.id
_entity.type
_entity.pdbx_description
1 polymer ?
#
loop_
_entity_poly.entity_id
_entity_poly.type
_entity_poly.pdbx_seq_one_letter_code
_entity_poly.pdbx_strand_id
1 'polypeptide(L)' 'MSFVSDAIEMALTRLTKQLLEHDAHNATSLVCAQGEFYRAEIRLERIDPADIARHLPDVPAPVK' A
#
# COMPACT_ATOMS: atom_id res chain seq x y z
N MET A 1 3.68 -23.25 1.06
CA MET A 1 4.57 -22.42 1.91
C MET A 1 4.09 -20.98 1.79
N SER A 2 3.45 -20.41 2.83
CA SER A 2 2.72 -19.11 2.76
C SER A 2 3.07 -18.11 3.88
N PHE A 3 3.92 -18.48 4.83
CA PHE A 3 4.16 -17.67 6.04
C PHE A 3 4.70 -16.25 5.77
N VAL A 4 5.35 -16.02 4.62
CA VAL A 4 5.81 -14.69 4.18
C VAL A 4 4.66 -13.78 3.82
N SER A 5 3.61 -14.34 3.20
CA SER A 5 2.43 -13.57 2.82
C SER A 5 1.77 -12.99 4.06
N ASP A 6 1.54 -13.82 5.07
CA ASP A 6 0.74 -13.44 6.23
C ASP A 6 1.40 -12.33 7.07
N ALA A 7 2.73 -12.41 7.29
CA ALA A 7 3.45 -11.40 8.07
C ALA A 7 3.50 -10.04 7.36
N ILE A 8 3.71 -10.05 6.04
CA ILE A 8 3.74 -8.84 5.21
C ILE A 8 2.33 -8.26 5.08
N GLU A 9 1.31 -9.09 4.81
CA GLU A 9 -0.09 -8.72 4.70
C GLU A 9 -0.62 -8.10 6.00
N MET A 10 -0.31 -8.71 7.15
CA MET A 10 -0.63 -8.14 8.46
C MET A 10 0.07 -6.80 8.70
N ALA A 11 1.33 -6.66 8.31
CA ALA A 11 2.06 -5.40 8.45
C ALA A 11 1.46 -4.29 7.57
N LEU A 12 1.12 -4.60 6.32
CA LEU A 12 0.45 -3.66 5.42
C LEU A 12 -0.93 -3.25 5.94
N THR A 13 -1.71 -4.20 6.45
CA THR A 13 -3.03 -3.91 7.06
C THR A 13 -2.90 -2.96 8.26
N ARG A 14 -1.90 -3.18 9.11
CA ARG A 14 -1.62 -2.30 10.26
C ARG A 14 -1.18 -0.91 9.81
N LEU A 15 -0.33 -0.83 8.80
CA LEU A 15 0.12 0.44 8.22
C LEU A 15 -1.06 1.25 7.68
N THR A 16 -1.99 0.61 6.95
CA THR A 16 -3.18 1.28 6.44
C THR A 16 -4.07 1.79 7.57
N LYS A 17 -4.26 1.01 8.64
CA LYS A 17 -5.02 1.46 9.83
C LYS A 17 -4.37 2.67 10.48
N GLN A 18 -3.06 2.64 10.70
CA GLN A 18 -2.32 3.78 11.25
C GLN A 18 -2.46 5.02 10.39
N LEU A 19 -2.39 4.88 9.07
CA LEU A 19 -2.53 6.00 8.15
C LEU A 19 -3.91 6.66 8.28
N LEU A 20 -4.98 5.86 8.34
CA LEU A 20 -6.36 6.34 8.48
C LEU A 20 -6.66 6.92 9.86
N GLU A 21 -6.19 6.29 10.93
CA GLU A 21 -6.42 6.73 12.32
C GLU A 21 -5.70 8.04 12.65
N HIS A 22 -4.55 8.28 12.02
CA HIS A 22 -3.71 9.44 12.31
C HIS A 22 -3.86 10.60 11.30
N ASP A 23 -4.80 10.49 10.34
CA ASP A 23 -4.95 11.44 9.21
C ASP A 23 -3.59 11.76 8.54
N ALA A 24 -2.73 10.74 8.47
CA ALA A 24 -1.36 10.87 8.00
C ALA A 24 -1.30 10.56 6.50
N HIS A 25 -0.36 11.16 5.79
CA HIS A 25 -0.13 10.87 4.37
C HIS A 25 0.96 9.80 4.17
N ASN A 26 1.60 9.36 5.26
CA ASN A 26 2.62 8.34 5.24
C ASN A 26 2.59 7.50 6.52
N ALA A 27 2.91 6.22 6.40
CA ALA A 27 3.12 5.33 7.52
C ALA A 27 4.27 4.38 7.20
N THR A 28 5.14 4.13 8.18
CA THR A 28 6.27 3.21 8.03
C THR A 28 6.33 2.19 9.17
N SER A 29 6.70 0.95 8.86
CA SER A 29 6.82 -0.13 9.84
C SER A 29 7.98 -1.06 9.48
N LEU A 30 8.52 -1.74 10.47
CA LEU A 30 9.53 -2.78 10.29
C LEU A 30 8.86 -4.15 10.29
N VAL A 31 9.17 -4.95 9.28
CA VAL A 31 8.65 -6.31 9.10
C VAL A 31 9.81 -7.29 9.17
N CYS A 32 9.68 -8.32 9.99
CA CYS A 32 10.63 -9.43 10.02
C CYS A 32 10.02 -10.62 9.27
N ALA A 33 10.69 -11.09 8.22
CA ALA A 33 10.27 -12.25 7.45
C ALA A 33 11.49 -13.06 6.99
N GLN A 34 11.43 -14.39 7.14
CA GLN A 34 12.52 -15.32 6.79
C GLN A 34 13.90 -15.00 7.40
N GLY A 35 13.92 -14.36 8.58
CA GLY A 35 15.18 -13.96 9.23
C GLY A 35 15.78 -12.66 8.72
N GLU A 36 15.11 -12.00 7.77
CA GLU A 36 15.46 -10.67 7.27
C GLU A 36 14.51 -9.60 7.80
N PHE A 37 15.01 -8.37 7.86
CA PHE A 37 14.24 -7.20 8.27
C PHE A 37 13.99 -6.29 7.06
N TYR A 38 12.73 -5.97 6.83
CA TYR A 38 12.27 -5.09 5.77
C TYR A 38 11.64 -3.84 6.37
N ARG A 39 11.77 -2.72 5.67
CA ARG A 39 10.95 -1.52 5.93
C ARG A 39 9.77 -1.53 4.98
N ALA A 40 8.56 -1.56 5.52
CA ALA A 40 7.34 -1.36 4.76
C ALA A 40 6.89 0.10 4.89
N GLU A 41 6.47 0.70 3.77
CA GLU A 41 6.00 2.08 3.68
C GLU A 41 4.69 2.12 2.88
N ILE A 42 3.70 2.87 3.37
CA ILE A 42 2.49 3.24 2.63
C ILE A 42 2.44 4.76 2.60
N ARG A 43 2.12 5.32 1.43
CA ARG A 43 1.99 6.76 1.21
C ARG A 43 0.70 7.07 0.46
N LEU A 44 0.03 8.14 0.85
CA LEU A 44 -0.98 8.80 0.05
C LEU A 44 -0.33 9.99 -0.65
N GLU A 45 -0.25 9.91 -1.97
CA GLU A 45 0.23 11.00 -2.79
C GLU A 45 -0.94 11.81 -3.30
N ARG A 46 -0.87 13.13 -3.09
CA ARG A 46 -1.90 14.03 -3.59
C ARG A 46 -1.80 14.12 -5.11
N ILE A 47 -2.90 13.79 -5.77
CA ILE A 47 -3.06 13.91 -7.22
C ILE A 47 -3.86 15.18 -7.50
N ASP A 48 -3.41 15.98 -8.46
CA ASP A 48 -4.22 17.09 -8.98
C ASP A 48 -5.43 16.52 -9.74
N PRO A 49 -6.66 17.01 -9.50
CA PRO A 49 -7.83 16.59 -10.28
C PRO A 49 -7.63 16.62 -11.80
N ALA A 50 -6.84 17.58 -12.32
CA ALA A 50 -6.52 17.67 -13.74
C ALA A 50 -5.67 16.49 -14.25
N ASP A 51 -4.97 15.80 -13.36
CA ASP A 51 -4.04 14.72 -13.67
C ASP A 51 -4.63 13.32 -13.41
N ILE A 52 -5.84 13.22 -12.84
CA ILE A 52 -6.51 11.93 -12.50
C ILE A 52 -6.49 10.94 -13.67
N ALA A 53 -6.70 11.42 -14.90
CA ALA A 53 -6.69 10.58 -16.10
C ALA A 53 -5.38 9.81 -16.32
N ARG A 54 -4.24 10.30 -15.80
CA ARG A 54 -2.93 9.64 -15.89
C ARG A 54 -2.71 8.57 -14.82
N HIS A 55 -3.56 8.55 -13.79
CA HIS A 55 -3.44 7.65 -12.63
C HIS A 55 -4.52 6.56 -12.60
N LEU A 56 -5.52 6.63 -13.49
CA LEU A 56 -6.50 5.56 -13.64
C LEU A 56 -5.82 4.36 -14.32
N PRO A 57 -6.02 3.13 -13.84
CA PRO A 57 -5.54 1.94 -14.53
C PRO A 57 -6.16 1.87 -15.92
N ASP A 58 -5.40 1.46 -16.93
CA ASP A 58 -5.92 1.18 -18.27
C ASP A 58 -7.04 0.15 -18.15
N VAL A 59 -8.29 0.61 -18.17
CA VAL A 59 -9.44 -0.28 -18.22
C VAL A 59 -9.42 -0.86 -19.63
N PRO A 60 -9.18 -2.17 -19.83
CA PRO A 60 -9.36 -2.75 -21.15
C PRO A 60 -10.81 -2.50 -21.57
N ALA A 61 -10.97 -1.84 -22.71
CA ALA A 61 -12.30 -1.51 -23.23
C ALA A 61 -13.16 -2.80 -23.26
N PRO A 62 -14.43 -2.73 -22.87
CA PRO A 62 -15.31 -3.90 -22.93
C PRO A 62 -15.32 -4.40 -24.38
N VAL A 63 -14.89 -5.64 -24.56
CA VAL A 63 -14.94 -6.34 -25.85
C VAL A 63 -16.41 -6.39 -26.26
N LYS A 64 -16.74 -5.76 -27.39
CA LYS A 64 -18.07 -5.82 -28.01
C LYS A 64 -18.36 -7.21 -28.54
#